data_AF-A0A075GG00-F1
#
_entry.id   AF-A0A075GG00-F1
#
_cell.length_a   1.000
_cell.length_b   1.000
_cell.length_c   1.000
_cell.angle_alpha   90.00
_cell.angle_beta   90.00
_cell.angle_gamma   90.00
#
_symmetry.space_group_name_H-M   'P 1'
#
loop_
_entity.id
_entity.type
_entity.pdbx_description
1 polymer ?
#
loop_
_entity_poly.entity_id
_entity_poly.type
_entity_poly.pdbx_seq_one_letter_code
_entity_poly.pdbx_strand_id
1 'polypeptide(L)'
;MLLKLPFKLKLIRLIKKENIIQGEAVFHEKNYSIRINANSEKKTIKVPFPVIGVTDDDILVRISGPSGVYVEDHVKFEGESKEIEIDSDIIFHEILNNQEKVFDVLEIFLK
;
A
#
# COMPACT_ATOMS: atom_id res chain seq x y z
N MET A 1 9.65 -8.80 14.29
CA MET A 1 9.44 -9.74 13.17
C MET A 1 10.19 -9.15 11.98
N LEU A 2 11.12 -9.89 11.38
CA LEU A 2 11.82 -9.50 10.16
C LEU A 2 11.07 -10.12 8.97
N LEU A 3 10.75 -9.33 7.96
CA LEU A 3 9.96 -9.77 6.81
C LEU A 3 10.76 -9.78 5.52
N LYS A 4 10.50 -10.78 4.68
CA LYS A 4 11.02 -10.85 3.32
C LYS A 4 9.86 -10.68 2.35
N LEU A 5 10.11 -9.99 1.23
CA LEU A 5 9.16 -9.89 0.12
C LEU A 5 9.06 -11.22 -0.66
N PRO A 6 7.90 -11.54 -1.27
CA PRO A 6 6.66 -10.77 -1.22
C PRO A 6 5.88 -11.04 0.07
N PHE A 7 5.06 -10.08 0.49
CA PHE A 7 4.07 -10.29 1.54
C PHE A 7 2.75 -9.62 1.18
N LYS A 8 1.67 -10.11 1.82
CA LYS A 8 0.31 -9.64 1.61
C LYS A 8 -0.37 -9.30 2.92
N LEU A 9 -1.15 -8.23 2.92
CA LEU A 9 -1.97 -7.80 4.04
C LEU A 9 -3.43 -7.83 3.61
N LYS A 10 -4.31 -8.16 4.56
CA LYS A 10 -5.75 -8.08 4.35
C LYS A 10 -6.18 -6.63 4.57
N LEU A 11 -6.68 -5.96 3.54
CA LEU A 11 -7.32 -4.65 3.69
C LEU A 11 -8.68 -4.83 4.37
N ILE A 12 -8.96 -3.98 5.35
CA ILE A 12 -10.24 -3.93 6.04
C ILE A 12 -11.12 -2.84 5.43
N ARG A 13 -10.54 -1.67 5.15
CA ARG A 13 -11.23 -0.52 4.55
C ARG A 13 -10.25 0.53 4.04
N LEU A 14 -10.71 1.31 3.07
CA LEU A 14 -10.10 2.54 2.59
C LEU A 14 -11.20 3.62 2.55
N ILE A 15 -10.92 4.81 3.06
CA ILE A 15 -11.86 5.92 3.19
C ILE A 15 -11.15 7.20 2.73
N LYS A 16 -11.76 7.92 1.78
CA LYS A 16 -11.30 9.25 1.41
C LYS A 16 -11.53 10.24 2.55
N LYS A 17 -10.50 11.02 2.90
CA LYS A 17 -10.59 12.19 3.79
C LYS A 17 -9.85 13.37 3.16
N GLU A 18 -10.60 14.40 2.76
CA GLU A 18 -10.04 15.60 2.13
C GLU A 18 -9.11 15.22 0.96
N ASN A 19 -7.79 15.42 1.14
CA ASN A 19 -6.75 15.18 0.14
C ASN A 19 -5.93 13.90 0.39
N ILE A 20 -6.38 13.03 1.30
CA ILE A 20 -5.73 11.76 1.62
C ILE A 20 -6.74 10.61 1.58
N ILE A 21 -6.25 9.38 1.42
CA ILE A 21 -7.03 8.17 1.69
C ILE A 21 -6.47 7.53 2.95
N GLN A 22 -7.35 7.26 3.91
CA GLN A 22 -7.01 6.57 5.15
C GLN A 22 -7.64 5.18 5.16
N GLY A 23 -6.93 4.22 5.72
CA GLY A 23 -7.40 2.85 5.78
C GLY A 23 -6.87 2.05 6.93
N GLU A 24 -7.18 0.77 6.90
CA GLU A 24 -6.76 -0.21 7.90
C GLU A 24 -6.50 -1.55 7.22
N ALA A 25 -5.43 -2.22 7.62
CA ALA A 25 -5.08 -3.56 7.19
C ALA A 25 -4.74 -4.46 8.38
N VAL A 26 -4.91 -5.76 8.19
CA VAL A 26 -4.52 -6.79 9.13
C VAL A 26 -3.36 -7.60 8.57
N PHE A 27 -2.35 -7.79 9.41
CA PHE A 27 -1.20 -8.65 9.11
C PHE A 27 -0.71 -9.32 10.39
N HIS A 28 -0.60 -10.66 10.37
CA HIS A 28 -0.30 -11.48 11.56
C HIS A 28 -1.10 -11.07 12.82
N GLU A 29 -2.43 -11.00 12.66
CA GLU A 29 -3.38 -10.68 13.76
C GLU A 29 -3.22 -9.27 14.36
N LYS A 30 -2.44 -8.41 13.72
CA LYS A 30 -2.27 -7.01 14.12
C LYS A 30 -2.90 -6.09 13.09
N ASN A 31 -3.53 -5.03 13.59
CA ASN A 31 -4.08 -3.96 12.77
C ASN A 31 -3.03 -2.89 12.52
N TYR A 32 -2.99 -2.40 11.30
CA TYR A 32 -2.10 -1.34 10.85
C TYR A 32 -2.92 -0.29 10.12
N SER A 33 -2.72 0.97 10.48
CA SER A 33 -3.27 2.09 9.71
C SER A 33 -2.60 2.18 8.34
N ILE A 34 -3.36 2.64 7.35
CA ILE A 34 -2.86 2.95 6.01
C ILE A 34 -3.11 4.43 5.72
N ARG A 35 -2.14 5.08 5.10
CA ARG A 35 -2.27 6.40 4.50
C ARG A 35 -1.81 6.32 3.04
N ILE A 36 -2.64 6.82 2.13
CA ILE A 36 -2.30 6.95 0.71
C ILE A 36 -2.46 8.42 0.32
N ASN A 37 -1.40 8.99 -0.27
CA ASN A 37 -1.41 10.37 -0.76
C ASN A 37 -1.12 10.42 -2.26
N ALA A 38 -1.67 11.44 -2.92
CA ALA A 38 -1.18 11.86 -4.23
C ALA A 38 0.17 12.55 -4.07
N ASN A 39 1.16 12.11 -4.84
CA ASN A 39 2.47 12.72 -4.94
C ASN A 39 3.08 12.42 -6.31
N SER A 40 3.12 13.44 -7.17
CA SER A 40 3.63 13.34 -8.53
C SER A 40 5.16 13.35 -8.62
N GLU A 41 5.84 13.87 -7.60
CA GLU A 41 7.30 14.01 -7.57
C GLU A 41 7.98 12.79 -6.96
N LYS A 42 7.29 12.09 -6.05
CA LYS A 42 7.88 11.01 -5.27
C LYS A 42 6.91 9.85 -5.08
N LYS A 43 7.33 8.68 -5.54
CA LYS A 43 6.60 7.42 -5.45
C LYS A 43 7.23 6.51 -4.40
N THR A 44 6.60 6.37 -3.24
CA THR A 44 7.23 5.67 -2.11
C THR A 44 6.27 4.83 -1.30
N ILE A 45 6.86 3.84 -0.61
CA ILE A 45 6.17 3.10 0.43
C ILE A 45 7.04 2.93 1.68
N LYS A 46 6.41 3.08 2.84
CA LYS A 46 6.97 2.71 4.14
C LYS A 46 6.00 1.80 4.89
N VAL A 47 6.54 0.91 5.72
CA VAL A 47 5.74 -0.09 6.44
C VAL A 47 6.13 -0.18 7.91
N PRO A 48 5.22 -0.62 8.80
CA PRO A 48 5.43 -0.62 10.25
C PRO A 48 6.21 -1.82 10.79
N PHE A 49 7.18 -2.31 10.01
CA PHE A 49 8.01 -3.44 10.36
C PHE A 49 9.28 -3.50 9.50
N PRO A 50 10.37 -4.09 10.00
CA PRO A 50 11.60 -4.22 9.23
C PRO A 50 11.41 -5.20 8.07
N VAL A 51 11.70 -4.73 6.86
CA VAL A 51 11.75 -5.54 5.63
C VAL A 51 13.20 -5.72 5.21
N ILE A 52 13.58 -6.96 4.93
CA ILE A 52 14.93 -7.33 4.49
C ILE A 52 14.94 -7.81 3.04
N GLY A 53 16.10 -7.66 2.39
CA GLY A 53 16.30 -8.09 1.02
C GLY A 53 15.66 -7.17 -0.01
N VAL A 54 15.32 -5.93 0.37
CA VAL A 54 14.94 -4.86 -0.57
C VAL A 54 16.23 -4.18 -1.05
N THR A 55 16.43 -4.11 -2.37
CA THR A 55 17.51 -3.37 -3.01
C THR A 55 17.10 -1.91 -3.22
N ASP A 56 17.96 -1.09 -3.84
CA ASP A 56 17.62 0.29 -4.23
C ASP A 56 16.59 0.36 -5.38
N ASP A 57 16.17 -0.79 -5.93
CA ASP A 57 15.19 -0.88 -7.01
C ASP A 57 13.75 -0.61 -6.52
N ASP A 58 12.91 -0.14 -7.44
CA ASP A 58 11.49 0.00 -7.18
C ASP A 58 10.84 -1.37 -6.94
N ILE A 59 9.96 -1.42 -5.93
CA ILE A 59 9.12 -2.56 -5.60
C ILE A 59 7.72 -2.36 -6.17
N LEU A 60 7.04 -3.46 -6.48
CA LEU A 60 5.65 -3.40 -6.95
C LEU A 60 4.72 -3.41 -5.75
N VAL A 61 3.88 -2.39 -5.64
CA VAL A 61 2.76 -2.34 -4.69
C VAL A 61 1.48 -2.51 -5.46
N ARG A 62 0.65 -3.48 -5.04
CA ARG A 62 -0.66 -3.77 -5.64
C ARG A 62 -1.75 -3.72 -4.60
N ILE A 63 -2.84 -3.05 -4.92
CA ILE A 63 -4.09 -3.09 -4.16
C ILE A 63 -5.14 -3.77 -5.05
N SER A 64 -5.72 -4.86 -4.57
CA SER A 64 -6.65 -5.70 -5.33
C SER A 64 -7.94 -6.00 -4.57
N GLY A 65 -8.96 -6.44 -5.30
CA GLY A 65 -10.29 -6.74 -4.81
C GLY A 65 -10.86 -8.08 -5.32
N PRO A 66 -11.96 -8.58 -4.75
CA PRO A 66 -12.52 -9.91 -5.03
C PRO A 66 -12.90 -10.14 -6.50
N SER A 67 -13.28 -9.08 -7.23
CA SER A 67 -13.74 -9.16 -8.62
C SER A 67 -12.61 -9.07 -9.66
N GLY A 68 -11.35 -9.27 -9.24
CA GLY A 68 -10.19 -9.12 -10.10
C GLY A 68 -9.85 -7.67 -10.45
N VAL A 69 -10.48 -6.70 -9.77
CA VAL A 69 -10.08 -5.28 -9.84
C VAL A 69 -8.74 -5.12 -9.12
N TYR A 70 -7.81 -4.39 -9.72
CA TYR A 70 -6.55 -4.06 -9.08
C TYR A 70 -5.99 -2.75 -9.62
N VAL A 71 -5.14 -2.14 -8.80
CA VAL A 71 -4.20 -1.09 -9.20
C VAL A 71 -2.84 -1.42 -8.65
N GLU A 72 -1.82 -1.08 -9.41
CA GLU A 72 -0.45 -1.27 -9.01
C GLU A 72 0.43 -0.12 -9.48
N ASP A 73 1.49 0.14 -8.72
CA ASP A 73 2.52 1.09 -9.10
C ASP A 73 3.88 0.58 -8.61
N HIS A 74 4.93 0.97 -9.34
CA HIS A 74 6.30 0.75 -8.91
C HIS A 74 6.71 1.93 -8.04
N VAL A 75 7.10 1.64 -6.80
CA VAL A 75 7.43 2.66 -5.80
C VAL A 75 8.73 2.29 -5.09
N LYS A 76 9.44 3.30 -4.60
CA LYS A 76 10.65 3.09 -3.82
C LYS A 76 10.33 2.74 -2.37
N PHE A 77 10.97 1.71 -1.84
CA PHE A 77 10.87 1.38 -0.42
C PHE A 77 11.73 2.33 0.41
N GLU A 78 11.13 3.03 1.37
CA GLU A 78 11.83 3.99 2.25
C GLU A 78 11.99 3.52 3.69
N GLY A 79 11.77 2.22 3.94
CA GLY A 79 11.96 1.62 5.25
C GLY A 79 10.74 1.71 6.15
N GLU A 80 10.99 2.00 7.43
CA GLU A 80 10.01 1.85 8.50
C GLU A 80 9.27 3.16 8.81
N SER A 81 7.99 3.01 9.16
CA SER A 81 7.09 4.09 9.60
C SER A 81 6.13 3.58 10.68
N LYS A 82 5.33 4.46 11.30
CA LYS A 82 4.33 4.02 12.30
C LYS A 82 3.10 3.36 11.67
N GLU A 83 2.81 3.72 10.43
CA GLU A 83 1.68 3.23 9.64
C GLU A 83 2.18 2.81 8.25
N ILE A 84 1.32 2.20 7.44
CA ILE A 84 1.65 1.93 6.04
C ILE A 84 1.42 3.23 5.27
N GLU A 85 2.50 3.82 4.76
CA GLU A 85 2.46 5.09 4.03
C GLU A 85 2.74 4.80 2.55
N ILE A 86 1.80 5.14 1.67
CA ILE A 86 1.93 4.99 0.22
C ILE A 86 1.79 6.36 -0.43
N ASP A 87 2.83 6.81 -1.12
CA ASP A 87 2.78 7.99 -1.96
C ASP A 87 2.79 7.50 -3.41
N SER A 88 1.64 7.62 -4.10
CA SER A 88 1.48 7.22 -5.51
C SER A 88 0.22 7.83 -6.08
N ASP A 89 0.37 8.69 -7.09
CA ASP A 89 -0.76 9.26 -7.83
C ASP A 89 -1.63 8.18 -8.49
N ILE A 90 -1.00 7.12 -9.03
CA ILE A 90 -1.72 6.05 -9.72
C ILE A 90 -2.65 5.32 -8.75
N ILE A 91 -2.11 4.88 -7.61
CA ILE A 91 -2.89 4.17 -6.59
C ILE A 91 -3.94 5.11 -5.98
N PHE A 92 -3.55 6.35 -5.65
CA PHE A 92 -4.44 7.33 -5.05
C PHE A 92 -5.63 7.64 -5.96
N HIS A 93 -5.38 7.98 -7.22
CA HIS A 93 -6.43 8.36 -8.15
C HIS A 93 -7.32 7.19 -8.56
N GLU A 94 -6.80 5.96 -8.67
CA GLU A 94 -7.67 4.79 -8.90
C GLU A 94 -8.68 4.65 -7.75
N ILE A 95 -8.20 4.62 -6.50
CA ILE A 95 -9.10 4.45 -5.35
C ILE A 95 -10.07 5.63 -5.24
N LEU A 96 -9.59 6.85 -5.51
CA LEU A 96 -10.41 8.06 -5.46
C LEU A 96 -11.56 8.05 -6.49
N ASN A 97 -11.26 7.58 -7.71
CA ASN A 97 -12.19 7.64 -8.84
C ASN A 97 -13.13 6.43 -8.90
N ASN A 98 -12.85 5.38 -8.13
CA ASN A 98 -13.62 4.14 -8.14
C ASN A 98 -14.03 3.72 -6.71
N GLN A 99 -14.69 4.63 -5.98
CA GLN A 99 -15.05 4.41 -4.56
C GLN A 99 -16.08 3.29 -4.36
N GLU A 100 -16.78 2.90 -5.42
CA GLU A 100 -17.68 1.77 -5.45
C GLU A 100 -16.96 0.42 -5.56
N LYS A 101 -15.68 0.39 -5.96
CA LYS A 101 -14.87 -0.82 -6.00
C LYS A 101 -14.48 -1.24 -4.58
N VAL A 102 -14.60 -2.53 -4.31
CA VAL A 102 -14.14 -3.14 -3.06
C VAL A 102 -12.71 -3.61 -3.24
N PHE A 103 -11.81 -3.09 -2.41
CA PHE A 103 -10.42 -3.55 -2.30
C PHE A 103 -10.22 -4.25 -0.95
N ASP A 104 -9.63 -5.44 -0.97
CA ASP A 104 -9.50 -6.32 0.22
C ASP A 104 -8.09 -6.90 0.42
N VAL A 105 -7.17 -6.68 -0.52
CA VAL A 105 -5.77 -7.12 -0.40
C VAL A 105 -4.79 -6.01 -0.79
N LEU A 106 -3.74 -5.86 0.02
CA LEU A 106 -2.53 -5.09 -0.30
C LEU A 106 -1.35 -6.06 -0.42
N GLU A 107 -0.67 -6.06 -1.54
CA GLU A 107 0.46 -6.93 -1.84
C GLU A 107 1.70 -6.09 -2.16
N ILE A 108 2.86 -6.56 -1.69
CA ILE A 108 4.15 -5.92 -1.94
C ILE A 108 5.11 -6.99 -2.46
N PHE A 109 5.70 -6.75 -3.64
CA PHE A 109 6.56 -7.70 -4.34
C PHE A 109 7.96 -7.12 -4.59
N LEU A 110 8.96 -8.00 -4.63
CA LEU A 110 10.23 -7.72 -5.30
C LEU A 110 10.02 -7.80 -6.81
N LYS A 111 10.72 -6.94 -7.55
CA LYS A 111 10.80 -6.98 -9.00
C LYS A 111 11.52 -8.25 -9.48
#